data_AF-A0A7X4AUH0-F1
#
_entry.id   AF-A0A7X4AUH0-F1
#
_cell.length_a   1.000
_cell.length_b   1.000
_cell.length_c   1.000
_cell.angle_alpha   90.00
_cell.angle_beta   90.00
_cell.angle_gamma   90.00
#
_symmetry.space_group_name_H-M   'P 1'
#
loop_
_entity.id
_entity.type
_entity.pdbx_description
1 polymer ?
#
loop_
_entity_poly.entity_id
_entity_poly.type
_entity_poly.pdbx_seq_one_letter_code
_entity_poly.pdbx_strand_id
1 'polypeptide(L)'
;VIEKVSGQSYEEYLDEHIIQPAGMTNTVIAKVGSDIENSALGYTVEGQTGARAPTEVDQELVPRPSDDGLIVWSTGEDLFRWYRALTRGDLIEPELVRQMFTPVLKLSGDSGHAGYGWKIRQTAFGYSTLLVANLPGYNVEVRTISDEDLFVVVFTNIEDFYPPRGQISWKLATLALR
;
A
#
# COMPACT_ATOMS: atom_id res chain seq x y z
N VAL A 1 9.80 -3.94 17.41
CA VAL A 1 8.97 -4.78 18.34
C VAL A 1 8.88 -6.20 17.81
N ILE A 2 8.42 -6.40 16.57
CA ILE A 2 8.30 -7.72 15.92
C ILE A 2 9.58 -8.53 16.09
N GLU A 3 10.72 -8.02 15.62
CA GLU A 3 12.01 -8.73 15.69
C GLU A 3 12.42 -9.14 17.11
N LYS A 4 12.14 -8.28 18.09
CA LYS A 4 12.46 -8.54 19.50
C LYS A 4 11.58 -9.65 20.10
N VAL A 5 10.32 -9.72 19.68
CA VAL A 5 9.34 -10.67 20.23
C VAL A 5 9.41 -12.02 19.50
N SER A 6 9.57 -12.01 18.17
CA SER A 6 9.68 -13.23 17.36
C SER A 6 11.08 -13.84 17.37
N GLY A 7 12.12 -13.02 17.54
CA GLY A 7 13.51 -13.43 17.35
C GLY A 7 13.92 -13.57 15.88
N GLN A 8 13.06 -13.20 14.94
CA GLN A 8 13.32 -13.21 13.49
C GLN A 8 13.69 -11.80 13.01
N SER A 9 14.40 -11.70 11.88
CA SER A 9 14.48 -10.40 11.21
C SER A 9 13.10 -9.97 10.72
N TYR A 10 12.87 -8.67 10.55
CA TYR A 10 11.56 -8.20 10.10
C TYR A 10 11.23 -8.71 8.70
N GLU A 11 12.25 -8.88 7.85
CA GLU A 11 12.12 -9.42 6.49
C GLU A 11 11.63 -10.87 6.50
N GLU A 12 12.28 -11.73 7.28
CA GLU A 12 11.89 -13.13 7.43
C GLU A 12 10.48 -13.26 8.01
N TYR A 13 10.14 -12.43 9.00
CA TYR A 13 8.81 -12.43 9.59
C TYR A 13 7.73 -12.09 8.56
N LEU A 14 7.94 -11.06 7.73
CA LEU A 14 6.99 -10.67 6.69
C LEU A 14 6.85 -11.76 5.62
N ASP A 15 7.95 -12.39 5.20
CA ASP A 15 7.89 -13.46 4.21
C ASP A 15 7.11 -14.66 4.75
N GLU A 16 7.48 -15.15 5.93
CA GLU A 16 6.90 -16.36 6.53
C GLU A 16 5.43 -16.18 6.96
N HIS A 17 5.08 -15.02 7.51
CA HIS A 17 3.76 -14.80 8.12
C HIS A 17 2.78 -14.00 7.25
N ILE A 18 3.23 -13.37 6.16
CA ILE A 18 2.36 -12.52 5.32
C ILE A 18 2.47 -12.89 3.85
N ILE A 19 3.65 -12.81 3.24
CA ILE A 19 3.83 -12.96 1.79
C ILE A 19 3.52 -14.39 1.34
N GLN A 20 4.17 -15.39 1.96
CA GLN A 20 3.96 -16.79 1.61
C GLN A 20 2.53 -17.26 1.92
N PRO A 21 1.94 -17.01 3.11
CA PRO A 21 0.59 -17.48 3.41
C PRO A 21 -0.49 -16.81 2.55
N ALA A 22 -0.30 -15.55 2.14
CA ALA A 22 -1.22 -14.88 1.22
C ALA A 22 -1.00 -15.26 -0.26
N GLY A 23 0.04 -16.04 -0.59
CA GLY A 23 0.34 -16.43 -1.96
C GLY A 23 0.79 -15.26 -2.84
N MET A 24 1.54 -14.31 -2.28
CA MET A 24 1.98 -13.09 -2.95
C MET A 24 3.28 -13.33 -3.76
N THR A 25 3.18 -14.10 -4.84
CA THR A 25 4.35 -14.66 -5.55
C THR A 25 5.19 -13.66 -6.34
N ASN A 26 4.68 -12.44 -6.60
CA ASN A 26 5.42 -11.35 -7.26
C ASN A 26 5.66 -10.18 -6.30
N THR A 27 5.67 -10.47 -4.99
CA THR A 27 5.98 -9.50 -3.95
C THR A 27 7.38 -9.73 -3.41
N VAL A 28 8.18 -8.68 -3.37
CA VAL A 28 9.59 -8.73 -2.95
C VAL A 28 9.86 -7.64 -1.93
N ILE A 29 10.49 -8.02 -0.82
CA ILE A 29 11.09 -7.10 0.13
C ILE A 29 12.43 -6.66 -0.48
N ALA A 30 12.52 -5.43 -0.96
CA ALA A 30 13.70 -5.00 -1.68
C ALA A 30 14.69 -4.27 -0.79
N LYS A 31 15.95 -4.40 -1.19
CA LYS A 31 17.14 -3.78 -0.60
C LYS A 31 17.79 -2.87 -1.63
N VAL A 32 18.61 -1.93 -1.17
CA VAL A 32 19.44 -1.09 -2.05
C VAL A 32 20.21 -1.99 -3.03
N GLY A 33 20.11 -1.68 -4.33
CA GLY A 33 20.72 -2.49 -5.40
C GLY A 33 19.96 -3.75 -5.81
N SER A 34 18.73 -3.97 -5.34
CA SER A 34 17.90 -5.08 -5.84
C SER A 34 17.51 -4.83 -7.30
N ASP A 35 17.78 -5.82 -8.15
CA ASP A 35 17.23 -5.88 -9.50
C ASP A 35 15.88 -6.62 -9.46
N ILE A 36 14.79 -5.88 -9.66
CA ILE A 36 13.43 -6.40 -9.52
C ILE A 36 12.86 -6.60 -10.92
N GLU A 37 12.76 -7.86 -11.33
CA GLU A 37 12.24 -8.23 -12.63
C GLU A 37 10.82 -7.66 -12.85
N ASN A 38 10.56 -7.14 -14.05
CA ASN A 38 9.27 -6.57 -14.44
C ASN A 38 8.81 -5.37 -13.57
N SER A 39 9.72 -4.71 -12.85
CA SER A 39 9.41 -3.46 -12.14
C SER A 39 9.20 -2.30 -13.12
N ALA A 40 8.19 -1.47 -12.85
CA ALA A 40 7.98 -0.23 -13.59
C ALA A 40 9.10 0.78 -13.27
N LEU A 41 9.46 1.61 -14.26
CA LEU A 41 10.37 2.74 -14.05
C LEU A 41 9.60 3.91 -13.42
N GLY A 42 10.07 4.40 -12.27
CA GLY A 42 9.46 5.53 -11.56
C GLY A 42 9.98 6.87 -12.04
N TYR A 43 9.10 7.76 -12.48
CA TYR A 43 9.44 9.06 -13.04
C TYR A 43 9.25 10.15 -11.98
N THR A 44 10.32 10.88 -11.65
CA THR A 44 10.26 12.02 -10.72
C THR A 44 10.03 13.33 -11.47
N VAL A 45 9.45 14.33 -10.81
CA VAL A 45 9.21 15.65 -11.41
C VAL A 45 10.18 16.67 -10.81
N GLU A 46 11.03 17.27 -11.64
CA GLU A 46 11.98 18.31 -11.19
C GLU A 46 11.49 19.72 -11.60
N GLY A 47 10.74 20.38 -10.73
CA GLY A 47 10.32 21.76 -10.95
C GLY A 47 9.39 21.93 -12.15
N GLN A 48 9.62 22.94 -13.00
CA GLN A 48 8.73 23.27 -14.12
C GLN A 48 9.03 22.50 -15.42
N THR A 49 10.03 21.62 -15.44
CA THR A 49 10.53 20.98 -16.68
C THR A 49 9.76 19.71 -17.06
N GLY A 50 8.77 19.30 -16.25
CA GLY A 50 8.01 18.08 -16.46
C GLY A 50 8.66 16.85 -15.80
N ALA A 51 8.08 15.68 -16.06
CA ALA A 51 8.63 14.43 -15.53
C ALA A 51 9.94 14.06 -16.23
N ARG A 52 10.94 13.66 -15.45
CA ARG A 52 12.19 13.11 -15.98
C ARG A 52 12.21 11.61 -15.81
N ALA A 53 12.83 10.92 -16.77
CA ALA A 53 13.16 9.51 -16.60
C ALA A 53 14.12 9.35 -15.41
N PRO A 54 13.98 8.28 -14.62
CA PRO A 54 14.95 7.98 -13.57
C PRO A 54 16.29 7.60 -14.18
N THR A 55 17.38 8.05 -13.56
CA THR A 55 18.73 7.53 -13.82
C THR A 55 18.90 6.17 -13.15
N GLU A 56 19.93 5.40 -13.51
CA GLU A 56 20.29 4.14 -12.82
C GLU A 56 20.52 4.38 -11.33
N VAL A 57 21.17 5.49 -10.98
CA VAL A 57 21.40 5.89 -9.59
C VAL A 57 20.08 6.16 -8.87
N ASP A 58 19.12 6.84 -9.49
CA ASP A 58 17.81 7.05 -8.86
C ASP A 58 17.15 5.71 -8.51
N GLN A 59 17.18 4.75 -9.43
CA GLN A 59 16.56 3.42 -9.26
C GLN A 59 17.24 2.60 -8.17
N GLU A 60 18.57 2.62 -8.09
CA GLU A 60 19.32 1.90 -7.06
C GLU A 60 19.03 2.43 -5.65
N LEU A 61 18.73 3.72 -5.53
CA LEU A 61 18.54 4.41 -4.26
C LEU A 61 17.09 4.45 -3.78
N VAL A 62 16.09 4.17 -4.65
CA VAL A 62 14.69 4.09 -4.22
C VAL A 62 14.47 3.04 -3.11
N PRO A 63 15.03 1.82 -3.18
CA PRO A 63 14.91 0.80 -2.13
C PRO A 63 15.73 1.09 -0.85
N ARG A 64 15.91 2.35 -0.47
CA ARG A 64 16.55 2.70 0.81
C ARG A 64 15.55 2.58 1.95
N PRO A 65 15.81 1.73 2.97
CA PRO A 65 14.98 1.68 4.17
C PRO A 65 14.75 3.09 4.71
N SER A 66 13.48 3.46 4.89
CA SER A 66 13.10 4.73 5.51
C SER A 66 12.82 4.51 6.99
N ASP A 67 12.64 5.61 7.72
CA ASP A 67 12.17 5.55 9.12
C ASP A 67 10.80 4.85 9.26
N ASP A 68 10.08 4.64 8.14
CA ASP A 68 8.76 4.01 8.08
C ASP A 68 8.81 2.48 7.85
N GLY A 69 9.99 1.89 7.66
CA GLY A 69 10.19 0.43 7.59
C GLY A 69 10.83 -0.08 6.29
N LEU A 70 10.47 -1.33 5.92
CA LEU A 70 10.97 -2.02 4.73
C LEU A 70 10.24 -1.52 3.48
N ILE A 71 10.93 -1.58 2.34
CA ILE A 71 10.31 -1.27 1.05
C ILE A 71 9.91 -2.56 0.35
N VAL A 72 8.65 -2.64 -0.05
CA VAL A 72 8.04 -3.83 -0.65
C VAL A 72 7.55 -3.48 -2.06
N TRP A 73 8.06 -4.21 -3.05
CA TRP A 73 7.53 -4.20 -4.41
C TRP A 73 6.46 -5.27 -4.52
N SER A 74 5.39 -4.96 -5.24
CA SER A 74 4.24 -5.86 -5.36
C SER A 74 3.47 -5.55 -6.64
N THR A 75 2.59 -6.48 -7.00
CA THR A 75 1.60 -6.28 -8.06
C THR A 75 0.23 -5.95 -7.46
N GLY A 76 -0.70 -5.46 -8.29
CA GLY A 76 -2.09 -5.27 -7.88
C GLY A 76 -2.79 -6.59 -7.55
N GLU A 77 -2.42 -7.67 -8.24
CA GLU A 77 -2.94 -9.01 -7.95
C GLU A 77 -2.49 -9.50 -6.58
N ASP A 78 -1.22 -9.37 -6.24
CA ASP A 78 -0.71 -9.81 -4.94
C ASP A 78 -1.24 -8.94 -3.79
N LEU A 79 -1.40 -7.63 -3.99
CA LEU A 79 -2.07 -6.78 -2.98
C LEU A 79 -3.54 -7.17 -2.78
N PHE A 80 -4.24 -7.63 -3.82
CA PHE A 80 -5.58 -8.17 -3.68
C PHE A 80 -5.57 -9.51 -2.91
N ARG A 81 -4.64 -10.42 -3.22
CA ARG A 81 -4.48 -11.69 -2.48
C ARG A 81 -4.20 -11.44 -1.00
N TRP A 82 -3.27 -10.53 -0.70
CA TRP A 82 -2.99 -10.07 0.66
C TRP A 82 -4.24 -9.58 1.38
N TYR A 83 -4.99 -8.67 0.74
CA TYR A 83 -6.19 -8.12 1.36
C TYR A 83 -7.25 -9.21 1.62
N ARG A 84 -7.42 -10.17 0.70
CA ARG A 84 -8.34 -11.30 0.89
C ARG A 84 -7.89 -12.21 2.03
N ALA A 85 -6.61 -12.57 2.10
CA ALA A 85 -6.06 -13.39 3.18
C ALA A 85 -6.20 -12.69 4.54
N LEU A 86 -5.88 -11.40 4.60
CA LEU A 86 -6.05 -10.57 5.78
C LEU A 86 -7.50 -10.54 6.26
N THR A 87 -8.44 -10.20 5.37
CA THR A 87 -9.86 -10.01 5.75
C THR A 87 -10.60 -11.30 6.05
N ARG A 88 -10.11 -12.45 5.58
CA ARG A 88 -10.63 -13.77 5.94
C ARG A 88 -10.10 -14.30 7.28
N GLY A 89 -9.10 -13.62 7.85
CA GLY A 89 -8.44 -14.06 9.07
C GLY A 89 -7.42 -15.18 8.85
N ASP A 90 -6.90 -15.30 7.63
CA ASP A 90 -5.87 -16.31 7.29
C ASP A 90 -4.49 -15.89 7.83
N LEU A 91 -4.27 -14.58 8.05
CA LEU A 91 -2.99 -14.02 8.50
C LEU A 91 -2.96 -13.69 10.00
N ILE A 92 -4.10 -13.26 10.55
CA ILE A 92 -4.29 -12.88 11.96
C ILE A 92 -5.73 -13.20 12.37
N GLU A 93 -6.02 -13.27 13.66
CA GLU A 93 -7.36 -13.64 14.13
C GLU A 93 -8.43 -12.62 13.64
N PRO A 94 -9.64 -13.08 13.28
CA PRO A 94 -10.71 -12.20 12.79
C PRO A 94 -11.05 -11.02 13.72
N GLU A 95 -10.88 -11.20 15.03
CA GLU A 95 -11.07 -10.12 16.00
C GLU A 95 -10.00 -9.03 15.89
N LEU A 96 -8.74 -9.40 15.59
CA LEU A 96 -7.68 -8.43 15.33
C LEU A 96 -7.88 -7.74 13.97
N VAL A 97 -8.39 -8.44 12.97
CA VAL A 97 -8.80 -7.83 11.69
C VAL A 97 -9.87 -6.76 11.93
N ARG A 98 -10.88 -7.06 12.74
CA ARG A 98 -11.93 -6.10 13.11
C ARG A 98 -11.35 -4.89 13.85
N GLN A 99 -10.42 -5.11 14.78
CA GLN A 99 -9.73 -4.03 15.49
C GLN A 99 -8.89 -3.18 14.52
N MET A 100 -8.23 -3.80 13.53
CA MET A 100 -7.41 -3.11 12.53
C MET A 100 -8.19 -2.03 11.77
N PHE A 101 -9.44 -2.32 11.41
CA PHE A 101 -10.33 -1.42 10.68
C PHE A 101 -11.26 -0.59 11.56
N THR A 102 -11.09 -0.65 12.89
CA THR A 102 -11.86 0.18 13.82
C THR A 102 -11.20 1.55 13.97
N PRO A 103 -11.95 2.67 13.89
CA PRO A 103 -11.44 4.01 14.21
C PRO A 103 -10.90 4.07 15.65
N VAL A 104 -9.59 4.25 15.81
CA VAL A 104 -8.93 4.39 17.14
C VAL A 104 -8.48 5.82 17.42
N LEU A 105 -8.23 6.61 16.38
CA LEU A 105 -7.77 8.00 16.51
C LEU A 105 -8.51 8.91 15.54
N LYS A 106 -9.01 10.05 16.02
CA LYS A 106 -9.52 11.11 15.16
C LYS A 106 -8.35 11.90 14.57
N LEU A 107 -8.30 12.01 13.24
CA LEU A 107 -7.28 12.81 12.55
C LEU A 107 -7.70 14.28 12.49
N SER A 108 -6.74 15.18 12.29
CA SER A 108 -7.00 16.62 12.24
C SER A 108 -7.83 17.03 11.02
N GLY A 109 -8.68 18.04 11.21
CA GLY A 109 -9.60 18.53 10.17
C GLY A 109 -10.54 17.45 9.65
N ASP A 110 -10.79 17.46 8.33
CA ASP A 110 -11.65 16.49 7.64
C ASP A 110 -10.88 15.24 7.17
N SER A 111 -9.78 14.91 7.86
CA SER A 111 -8.90 13.80 7.48
C SER A 111 -9.50 12.41 7.78
N GLY A 112 -10.57 12.37 8.57
CA GLY A 112 -11.23 11.14 9.01
C GLY A 112 -10.62 10.60 10.30
N HIS A 113 -10.51 9.29 10.38
CA HIS A 113 -9.93 8.58 11.52
C HIS A 113 -8.75 7.71 11.07
N ALA A 114 -7.94 7.25 12.01
CA ALA A 114 -6.97 6.19 11.80
C ALA A 114 -7.39 4.92 12.54
N GLY A 115 -7.19 3.79 11.88
CA GLY A 115 -7.11 2.46 12.49
C GLY A 115 -5.64 2.02 12.60
N TYR A 116 -5.39 0.72 12.70
CA TYR A 116 -4.02 0.19 12.72
C TYR A 116 -3.48 0.07 11.29
N GLY A 117 -2.72 1.06 10.83
CA GLY A 117 -2.14 1.08 9.48
C GLY A 117 -3.08 1.58 8.38
N TRP A 118 -4.30 2.01 8.73
CA TRP A 118 -5.32 2.46 7.77
C TRP A 118 -5.87 3.83 8.12
N LYS A 119 -6.12 4.66 7.11
CA LYS A 119 -7.02 5.81 7.24
C LYS A 119 -8.46 5.35 6.99
N ILE A 120 -9.39 5.82 7.80
CA ILE A 120 -10.80 5.42 7.76
C ILE A 120 -11.66 6.67 7.56
N ARG A 121 -12.56 6.62 6.59
CA ARG A 121 -13.51 7.70 6.29
C ARG A 121 -14.90 7.12 6.13
N GLN A 122 -15.89 7.78 6.72
CA GLN A 122 -17.29 7.48 6.41
C GLN A 122 -17.63 8.06 5.04
N THR A 123 -18.33 7.29 4.22
CA THR A 123 -18.76 7.66 2.88
C THR A 123 -20.25 7.36 2.69
N ALA A 124 -20.80 7.70 1.52
CA ALA A 124 -22.17 7.33 1.18
C ALA A 124 -22.40 5.81 1.04
N PHE A 125 -21.32 5.04 0.89
CA PHE A 125 -21.32 3.58 0.70
C PHE A 125 -20.79 2.84 1.93
N GLY A 126 -20.84 3.46 3.11
CA GLY A 126 -20.27 2.89 4.34
C GLY A 126 -18.84 3.37 4.63
N TYR A 127 -18.11 2.61 5.44
CA TYR A 127 -16.74 2.97 5.83
C TYR A 127 -15.74 2.61 4.74
N SER A 128 -15.06 3.62 4.20
CA SER A 128 -13.92 3.43 3.32
C SER A 128 -12.63 3.41 4.12
N THR A 129 -11.78 2.42 3.86
CA THR A 129 -10.42 2.36 4.40
C THR A 129 -9.40 2.61 3.31
N LEU A 130 -8.29 3.23 3.68
CA LEU A 130 -7.29 3.75 2.76
C LEU A 130 -5.88 3.47 3.29
N LEU A 131 -5.07 2.86 2.44
CA LEU A 131 -3.63 2.76 2.59
C LEU A 131 -2.97 3.53 1.45
N VAL A 132 -1.95 4.31 1.77
CA VAL A 132 -1.16 5.06 0.78
C VAL A 132 0.31 4.81 0.99
N ALA A 133 1.04 4.63 -0.10
CA ALA A 133 2.50 4.57 -0.10
C ALA A 133 3.03 5.52 -1.19
N ASN A 134 4.14 6.19 -0.90
CA ASN A 134 4.82 7.06 -1.85
C ASN A 134 6.32 6.82 -1.74
N LEU A 135 6.96 6.64 -2.89
CA LEU A 135 8.40 6.70 -3.07
C LEU A 135 8.68 7.67 -4.22
N PRO A 136 9.91 8.19 -4.37
CA PRO A 136 10.26 8.98 -5.55
C PRO A 136 9.87 8.25 -6.84
N GLY A 137 8.97 8.85 -7.62
CA GLY A 137 8.46 8.27 -8.86
C GLY A 137 7.46 7.12 -8.73
N TYR A 138 7.02 6.75 -7.53
CA TYR A 138 6.02 5.69 -7.30
C TYR A 138 4.96 6.11 -6.31
N ASN A 139 3.70 5.93 -6.67
CA ASN A 139 2.58 6.17 -5.77
C ASN A 139 1.62 4.99 -5.80
N VAL A 140 1.18 4.58 -4.63
CA VAL A 140 0.18 3.52 -4.46
C VAL A 140 -0.94 4.03 -3.57
N GLU A 141 -2.17 3.73 -3.97
CA GLU A 141 -3.33 3.86 -3.13
C GLU A 141 -4.16 2.58 -3.19
N VAL A 142 -4.40 2.00 -2.02
CA VAL A 142 -5.39 0.93 -1.82
C VAL A 142 -6.58 1.55 -1.11
N ARG A 143 -7.76 1.39 -1.72
CA ARG A 143 -9.05 1.80 -1.18
C ARG A 143 -9.94 0.58 -1.05
N THR A 144 -10.57 0.43 0.10
CA THR A 144 -11.58 -0.61 0.29
C THR A 144 -12.87 -0.01 0.84
N ILE A 145 -13.99 -0.67 0.57
CA ILE A 145 -15.30 -0.40 1.16
C ILE A 145 -15.84 -1.76 1.60
N SER A 146 -15.64 -2.09 2.87
CA SER A 146 -15.86 -3.44 3.38
C SER A 146 -17.33 -3.87 3.30
N ASP A 147 -18.26 -2.93 3.48
CA ASP A 147 -19.71 -3.18 3.40
C ASP A 147 -20.15 -3.68 2.01
N GLU A 148 -19.34 -3.41 0.98
CA GLU A 148 -19.62 -3.73 -0.43
C GLU A 148 -18.64 -4.77 -1.02
N ASP A 149 -17.80 -5.41 -0.19
CA ASP A 149 -16.68 -6.28 -0.61
C ASP A 149 -15.82 -5.69 -1.75
N LEU A 150 -15.62 -4.36 -1.71
CA LEU A 150 -14.92 -3.64 -2.77
C LEU A 150 -13.45 -3.42 -2.40
N PHE A 151 -12.57 -3.78 -3.34
CA PHE A 151 -11.14 -3.46 -3.30
C PHE A 151 -10.73 -2.74 -4.59
N VAL A 152 -10.08 -1.59 -4.44
CA VAL A 152 -9.52 -0.80 -5.54
C VAL A 152 -8.07 -0.49 -5.21
N VAL A 153 -7.17 -0.83 -6.13
CA VAL A 153 -5.76 -0.44 -6.06
C VAL A 153 -5.39 0.38 -7.28
N VAL A 154 -4.65 1.47 -7.05
CA VAL A 154 -4.11 2.34 -8.09
C VAL A 154 -2.62 2.48 -7.87
N PHE A 155 -1.85 2.13 -8.89
CA PHE A 155 -0.41 2.40 -8.99
C PHE A 155 -0.18 3.51 -10.00
N THR A 156 0.73 4.43 -9.69
CA THR A 156 1.35 5.30 -10.70
C THR A 156 2.86 5.30 -10.55
N ASN A 157 3.54 5.30 -11.69
CA ASN A 157 4.98 5.36 -11.78
C ASN A 157 5.45 6.77 -12.15
N ILE A 158 4.72 7.81 -11.73
CA ILE A 158 5.06 9.21 -11.95
C ILE A 158 4.69 10.01 -10.72
N GLU A 159 5.62 10.86 -10.27
CA GLU A 159 5.42 11.85 -9.22
C GLU A 159 4.49 12.97 -9.70
N ASP A 160 3.69 13.54 -8.80
CA ASP A 160 2.79 14.67 -9.07
C ASP A 160 1.99 14.57 -10.38
N PHE A 161 1.11 13.57 -10.45
CA PHE A 161 0.24 13.35 -11.61
C PHE A 161 -1.18 13.86 -11.40
N TYR A 162 -1.82 14.28 -12.51
CA TYR A 162 -3.20 14.76 -12.53
C TYR A 162 -4.08 13.90 -13.46
N PRO A 163 -5.31 13.52 -13.06
CA PRO A 163 -5.94 13.77 -11.76
C PRO A 163 -5.25 12.99 -10.63
N PRO A 164 -5.27 13.47 -9.36
CA PRO A 164 -4.61 12.78 -8.26
C PRO A 164 -5.13 11.36 -8.07
N ARG A 165 -4.26 10.41 -7.64
CA ARG A 165 -4.64 8.99 -7.41
C ARG A 165 -5.90 8.82 -6.57
N GLY A 166 -6.09 9.64 -5.53
CA GLY A 166 -7.26 9.56 -4.67
C GLY A 166 -8.57 9.87 -5.39
N GLN A 167 -8.52 10.74 -6.41
CA GLN A 167 -9.66 11.01 -7.26
C GLN A 167 -9.92 9.86 -8.25
N ILE A 168 -8.86 9.23 -8.77
CA ILE A 168 -8.99 8.04 -9.64
C ILE A 168 -9.59 6.88 -8.86
N SER A 169 -9.01 6.53 -7.70
CA SER A 169 -9.48 5.43 -6.86
C SER A 169 -10.94 5.62 -6.44
N TRP A 170 -11.33 6.86 -6.09
CA TRP A 170 -12.70 7.17 -5.71
C TRP A 170 -13.64 7.05 -6.90
N LYS A 171 -13.27 7.60 -8.07
CA LYS A 171 -14.08 7.46 -9.29
C LYS A 171 -14.30 5.98 -9.64
N LEU A 172 -13.24 5.17 -9.64
CA LEU A 172 -13.34 3.73 -9.88
C LEU A 172 -14.27 3.05 -8.87
N ALA A 173 -14.11 3.35 -7.58
CA ALA A 173 -14.98 2.81 -6.55
C ALA A 173 -16.45 3.17 -6.78
N THR A 174 -16.75 4.43 -7.06
CA THR A 174 -18.12 4.87 -7.35
C THR A 174 -18.70 4.31 -8.65
N LEU A 175 -17.86 3.92 -9.61
CA LEU A 175 -18.31 3.26 -10.84
C LEU A 175 -18.62 1.79 -10.61
N ALA A 176 -17.85 1.11 -9.74
CA ALA A 176 -18.08 -0.29 -9.40
C ALA A 176 -19.32 -0.51 -8.52
N LEU A 177 -19.76 0.52 -7.77
CA LEU A 177 -20.92 0.47 -6.88
C LEU A 177 -22.22 1.01 -7.50
N ARG A 178 -22.24 1.21 -8.82
CA ARG A 178 -23.45 1.57 -9.59
C ARG A 178 -24.04 0.35 -10.26
#